data_AF-A0A2A4NJ13-F1
#
_entry.id   AF-A0A2A4NJ13-F1
#
_cell.length_a   1.000
_cell.length_b   1.000
_cell.length_c   1.000
_cell.angle_alpha   90.00
_cell.angle_beta   90.00
_cell.angle_gamma   90.00
#
_symmetry.space_group_name_H-M   'P 1'
#
loop_
_entity.id
_entity.type
_entity.pdbx_description
1 polymer ?
#
loop_
_entity_poly.entity_id
_entity_poly.type
_entity_poly.pdbx_seq_one_letter_code
_entity_poly.pdbx_strand_id
1 'polypeptide(L)'
;MTGAQYTEDDVIARITLLTRPQLISFVRAEIVMPLQSESGPVYRQIDLARIELLCELCDQYDLQEDALGMVMSLVDQLHGVRAELRVVLEAIEAEQADVRARLGEVLFQARSGD
;
A
#
# COMPACT_ATOMS: atom_id res chain seq x y z
N MET A 1 5.30 5.27 -17.33
CA MET A 1 6.51 4.44 -17.16
C MET A 1 6.05 3.10 -16.62
N THR A 2 6.18 2.02 -17.39
CA THR A 2 5.81 0.68 -16.93
C THR A 2 6.83 0.27 -15.88
N GLY A 3 6.44 0.26 -14.60
CA GLY A 3 7.31 -0.17 -13.50
C GLY A 3 7.75 -1.62 -13.69
N ALA A 4 8.84 -2.02 -13.03
CA ALA A 4 9.33 -3.39 -13.08
C ALA A 4 8.22 -4.39 -12.70
N GLN A 5 8.12 -5.46 -13.49
CA GLN A 5 7.19 -6.58 -13.28
C GLN A 5 7.99 -7.82 -12.91
N TYR A 6 7.46 -8.62 -11.99
CA TYR A 6 8.08 -9.78 -11.40
C TYR A 6 7.18 -11.00 -11.62
N THR A 7 7.75 -12.12 -12.01
CA THR A 7 7.02 -13.39 -12.07
C THR A 7 6.80 -13.95 -10.66
N GLU A 8 5.95 -14.96 -10.52
CA GLU A 8 5.77 -15.68 -9.25
C GLU A 8 7.09 -16.20 -8.68
N ASP A 9 7.95 -16.76 -9.55
CA ASP A 9 9.27 -17.28 -9.14
C ASP A 9 10.20 -16.16 -8.66
N ASP A 10 10.17 -14.99 -9.32
CA ASP A 10 10.93 -13.82 -8.89
C ASP A 10 10.48 -13.31 -7.52
N VAL A 11 9.17 -13.29 -7.27
CA VAL A 11 8.60 -12.83 -5.99
C VAL A 11 9.00 -13.77 -4.86
N ILE A 12 8.83 -15.08 -5.05
CA ILE A 12 9.21 -16.09 -4.05
C ILE A 12 10.71 -16.07 -3.79
N ALA A 13 11.55 -15.86 -4.82
CA ALA A 13 12.99 -15.77 -4.65
C ALA A 13 13.44 -14.52 -3.88
N ARG A 14 12.69 -13.42 -3.97
CA ARG A 14 13.03 -12.15 -3.30
C ARG A 14 12.52 -12.07 -1.86
N ILE A 15 11.36 -12.63 -1.58
CA ILE A 15 10.72 -12.54 -0.26
C ILE A 15 10.96 -13.87 0.47
N THR A 16 12.00 -13.91 1.31
CA THR A 16 12.48 -15.14 1.95
C THR A 16 11.46 -15.82 2.86
N LEU A 17 10.54 -15.05 3.45
CA LEU A 17 9.48 -15.55 4.33
C LEU A 17 8.26 -16.08 3.54
N LEU A 18 8.22 -15.87 2.21
CA LEU A 18 7.08 -16.23 1.38
C LEU A 18 7.23 -17.65 0.83
N THR A 19 6.22 -18.48 1.06
CA THR A 19 6.06 -19.75 0.37
C THR A 19 5.06 -19.65 -0.77
N ARG A 20 5.17 -20.53 -1.78
CA ARG A 20 4.20 -20.58 -2.88
C ARG A 20 2.76 -20.77 -2.41
N PRO A 21 2.44 -21.67 -1.45
CA PRO A 21 1.09 -21.82 -0.93
C PRO A 21 0.54 -20.54 -0.29
N GLN A 22 1.38 -19.79 0.45
CA GLN A 22 0.98 -18.49 1.02
C GLN A 22 0.65 -17.48 -0.07
N LEU A 23 1.49 -17.36 -1.09
CA LEU A 23 1.21 -16.45 -2.21
C LEU A 23 -0.10 -16.79 -2.91
N ILE A 24 -0.37 -18.09 -3.15
CA ILE A 24 -1.64 -18.55 -3.72
C ILE A 24 -2.81 -18.19 -2.81
N SER A 25 -2.66 -18.37 -1.50
CA SER A 25 -3.67 -17.98 -0.49
C SER A 25 -3.96 -16.48 -0.56
N PHE A 26 -2.93 -15.63 -0.55
CA PHE A 26 -3.10 -14.17 -0.62
C PHE A 26 -3.79 -13.71 -1.90
N VAL A 27 -3.52 -14.37 -3.03
CA VAL A 27 -4.20 -14.09 -4.29
C VAL A 27 -5.65 -14.56 -4.28
N ARG A 28 -5.94 -15.75 -3.72
CA ARG A 28 -7.30 -16.28 -3.59
C ARG A 28 -8.18 -15.46 -2.67
N ALA A 29 -7.60 -14.91 -1.61
CA ALA A 29 -8.27 -14.01 -0.68
C ALA A 29 -8.40 -12.58 -1.23
N GLU A 30 -7.97 -12.32 -2.48
CA GLU A 30 -7.97 -11.01 -3.15
C GLU A 30 -7.17 -9.91 -2.42
N ILE A 31 -6.31 -10.29 -1.48
CA ILE A 31 -5.44 -9.35 -0.75
C ILE A 31 -4.32 -8.84 -1.67
N VAL A 32 -3.85 -9.72 -2.57
CA VAL A 32 -2.87 -9.41 -3.62
C VAL A 32 -3.50 -9.70 -4.97
N MET A 33 -3.50 -8.70 -5.86
CA MET A 33 -4.07 -8.82 -7.19
C MET A 33 -2.97 -8.67 -8.25
N PRO A 34 -2.37 -9.78 -8.74
CA PRO A 34 -1.39 -9.70 -9.81
C PRO A 34 -2.05 -9.25 -11.13
N LEU A 35 -1.24 -8.63 -11.98
CA LEU A 35 -1.63 -8.42 -13.37
C LEU A 35 -1.57 -9.74 -14.12
N GLN A 36 -2.50 -9.96 -15.05
CA GLN A 36 -2.45 -11.13 -15.91
C GLN A 36 -1.63 -10.80 -17.16
N SER A 37 -0.65 -11.66 -17.47
CA SER A 37 0.16 -11.60 -18.70
C SER A 37 0.01 -12.91 -19.49
N GLU A 38 0.50 -12.93 -20.73
CA GLU A 38 0.48 -14.14 -21.57
C GLU A 38 1.24 -15.33 -20.93
N SER A 39 2.24 -15.04 -20.11
CA SER A 39 3.05 -16.03 -19.38
C SER A 39 2.55 -16.34 -17.97
N GLY A 40 1.38 -15.80 -17.58
CA GLY A 40 0.80 -15.97 -16.25
C GLY A 40 0.81 -14.70 -15.39
N PRO A 41 0.55 -14.82 -14.07
CA PRO A 41 0.47 -13.67 -13.17
C PRO A 41 1.83 -12.97 -13.02
N VAL A 42 1.81 -11.65 -13.11
CA VAL A 42 2.97 -10.78 -12.86
C VAL A 42 2.64 -9.74 -11.80
N TYR A 43 3.61 -9.48 -10.93
CA TYR A 43 3.51 -8.62 -9.76
C TYR A 43 4.31 -7.36 -9.99
N ARG A 44 3.80 -6.22 -9.54
CA ARG A 44 4.50 -4.94 -9.58
C ARG A 44 5.28 -4.74 -8.28
N GLN A 45 6.20 -3.79 -8.28
CA GLN A 45 6.95 -3.42 -7.07
C GLN A 45 6.05 -3.12 -5.85
N ILE A 46 4.87 -2.52 -6.05
CA ILE A 46 3.92 -2.26 -4.96
C ILE A 46 3.31 -3.55 -4.40
N ASP A 47 3.12 -4.56 -5.24
CA ASP A 47 2.61 -5.87 -4.83
C ASP A 47 3.66 -6.60 -3.98
N LEU A 48 4.96 -6.46 -4.29
CA LEU A 48 6.05 -7.02 -3.47
C LEU A 48 6.07 -6.43 -2.06
N ALA A 49 6.03 -5.10 -1.94
CA ALA A 49 6.02 -4.43 -0.64
C ALA A 49 4.79 -4.84 0.20
N ARG A 50 3.64 -5.04 -0.45
CA ARG A 50 2.44 -5.58 0.17
C ARG A 50 2.67 -7.01 0.66
N ILE A 51 3.18 -7.90 -0.18
CA ILE A 51 3.43 -9.31 0.18
C ILE A 51 4.43 -9.45 1.33
N GLU A 52 5.47 -8.61 1.36
CA GLU A 52 6.44 -8.58 2.46
C GLU A 52 5.77 -8.27 3.79
N LEU A 53 4.92 -7.22 3.83
CA LEU A 53 4.12 -6.89 5.01
C LEU A 53 3.17 -8.03 5.43
N LEU A 54 2.52 -8.70 4.47
CA LEU A 54 1.67 -9.85 4.78
C LEU A 54 2.45 -10.97 5.47
N CYS A 55 3.65 -11.27 4.98
CA CYS A 55 4.51 -12.29 5.58
C CYS A 55 4.92 -11.91 7.00
N GLU A 56 5.33 -10.67 7.22
CA GLU A 56 5.67 -10.17 8.56
C GLU A 56 4.49 -10.27 9.54
N LEU A 57 3.28 -9.92 9.08
CA LEU A 57 2.08 -9.99 9.90
C LEU A 57 1.67 -11.44 10.24
N CYS A 58 1.79 -12.36 9.28
CA CYS A 58 1.53 -13.78 9.53
C CYS A 58 2.54 -14.38 10.51
N ASP A 59 3.84 -14.08 10.34
CA ASP A 59 4.91 -14.64 11.18
C ASP A 59 4.88 -14.11 12.62
N GLN A 60 4.62 -12.81 12.80
CA GLN A 60 4.65 -12.18 14.12
C GLN A 60 3.36 -12.35 14.94
N TYR A 61 2.20 -12.46 14.27
CA TYR A 61 0.91 -12.33 14.94
C TYR A 61 -0.05 -13.52 14.71
N ASP A 62 0.39 -14.58 14.01
CA ASP A 62 -0.40 -15.79 13.72
C ASP A 62 -1.79 -15.48 13.13
N LEU A 63 -1.85 -14.41 12.32
CA LEU A 63 -3.10 -13.92 11.75
C LEU A 63 -3.59 -14.87 10.66
N GLN A 64 -4.86 -15.24 10.78
CA GLN A 64 -5.61 -15.97 9.75
C GLN A 64 -5.96 -15.03 8.58
N GLU A 65 -6.27 -15.60 7.41
CA GLU A 65 -6.53 -14.87 6.17
C GLU A 65 -7.59 -13.75 6.32
N ASP A 66 -8.68 -14.00 7.05
CA ASP A 66 -9.74 -13.00 7.27
C ASP A 66 -9.25 -11.78 8.08
N ALA A 67 -8.44 -12.02 9.12
CA ALA A 67 -7.87 -10.95 9.94
C ALA A 67 -6.83 -10.16 9.14
N LEU A 68 -6.05 -10.85 8.31
CA LEU A 68 -5.08 -10.25 7.41
C LEU A 68 -5.76 -9.34 6.38
N GLY A 69 -6.87 -9.80 5.77
CA GLY A 69 -7.69 -8.99 4.87
C GLY A 69 -8.23 -7.73 5.54
N MET A 70 -8.70 -7.82 6.78
CA MET A 70 -9.14 -6.65 7.55
C MET A 70 -8.00 -5.65 7.80
N VAL A 71 -6.85 -6.11 8.28
CA VAL A 71 -5.67 -5.26 8.52
C VAL A 71 -5.24 -4.57 7.22
N MET A 72 -5.22 -5.31 6.11
CA MET A 72 -4.87 -4.74 4.80
C MET A 72 -5.88 -3.71 4.32
N SER A 73 -7.17 -3.91 4.57
CA SER A 73 -8.18 -2.91 4.25
C SER A 73 -7.94 -1.60 5.02
N LEU A 74 -7.47 -1.66 6.26
CA LEU A 74 -7.14 -0.48 7.07
C LEU A 74 -5.86 0.20 6.58
N VAL A 75 -4.85 -0.59 6.21
CA VAL A 75 -3.61 -0.08 5.60
C VAL A 75 -3.92 0.64 4.29
N ASP A 76 -4.73 0.03 3.43
CA ASP A 76 -5.14 0.61 2.14
C ASP A 76 -5.97 1.89 2.34
N GLN A 77 -6.91 1.91 3.30
CA GLN A 77 -7.65 3.11 3.68
C GLN A 77 -6.71 4.23 4.15
N LEU A 78 -5.73 3.93 5.02
CA LEU A 78 -4.75 4.90 5.49
C LEU A 78 -3.89 5.44 4.34
N HIS A 79 -3.46 4.58 3.41
CA HIS A 79 -2.75 5.02 2.22
C HIS A 79 -3.60 5.91 1.32
N GLY A 80 -4.89 5.60 1.16
CA GLY A 80 -5.86 6.45 0.44
C GLY A 80 -5.93 7.85 1.04
N VAL A 81 -6.16 7.96 2.35
CA VAL A 81 -6.19 9.25 3.05
C VAL A 81 -4.88 10.01 2.90
N ARG A 82 -3.73 9.33 3.00
CA ARG A 82 -2.41 9.97 2.83
C ARG A 82 -2.18 10.47 1.41
N ALA A 83 -2.69 9.74 0.41
CA ALA A 83 -2.62 10.15 -0.99
C ALA A 83 -3.50 11.39 -1.25
N GLU A 84 -4.73 11.38 -0.77
CA GLU A 84 -5.63 12.54 -0.86
C GLU A 84 -5.05 13.77 -0.17
N LEU A 85 -4.49 13.61 1.03
CA LEU A 85 -3.83 14.70 1.75
C LEU A 85 -2.63 15.25 0.95
N ARG A 86 -1.83 14.39 0.31
CA ARG A 86 -0.75 14.86 -0.58
C ARG A 86 -1.27 15.72 -1.71
N VAL A 87 -2.33 15.27 -2.39
CA VAL A 87 -2.95 16.04 -3.48
C VAL A 87 -3.44 17.41 -2.98
N VAL A 88 -4.06 17.46 -1.81
CA VAL A 88 -4.49 18.72 -1.19
C VAL A 88 -3.29 19.61 -0.88
N LEU A 89 -2.22 19.07 -0.29
CA LEU A 89 -1.00 19.83 0.02
C LEU A 89 -0.32 20.37 -1.24
N GLU A 90 -0.24 19.57 -2.30
CA GLU A 90 0.29 19.98 -3.61
C GLU A 90 -0.55 21.11 -4.22
N ALA A 91 -1.88 21.04 -4.12
CA ALA A 91 -2.76 22.12 -4.56
C ALA A 91 -2.53 23.40 -3.78
N ILE A 92 -2.40 23.32 -2.44
CA ILE A 92 -2.09 24.47 -1.59
C ILE A 92 -0.71 25.06 -1.92
N GLU A 93 0.27 24.23 -2.24
CA GLU A 93 1.62 24.68 -2.60
C GLU A 93 1.61 25.50 -3.90
N ALA A 94 0.75 25.13 -4.86
CA ALA A 94 0.57 25.80 -6.15
C ALA A 94 -0.18 27.14 -6.07
N GLU A 95 -0.81 27.46 -4.94
CA GLU A 95 -1.55 28.71 -4.74
C GLU A 95 -0.64 29.94 -4.55
N GLN A 96 -1.25 31.12 -4.63
CA GLN A 96 -0.59 32.40 -4.35
C GLN A 96 -0.10 32.46 -2.89
N ALA A 97 1.01 33.19 -2.66
CA ALA A 97 1.71 33.18 -1.38
C ALA A 97 0.86 33.69 -0.20
N ASP A 98 -0.05 34.64 -0.44
CA ASP A 98 -1.00 35.17 0.54
C ASP A 98 -2.07 34.15 0.93
N VAL A 99 -2.62 33.42 -0.06
CA VAL A 99 -3.58 32.33 0.16
C VAL A 99 -2.93 31.20 0.96
N ARG A 100 -1.72 30.79 0.58
CA ARG A 100 -0.95 29.76 1.29
C ARG A 100 -0.63 30.15 2.73
N ALA A 101 -0.26 31.41 2.98
CA ALA A 101 -0.01 31.92 4.33
C ALA A 101 -1.28 31.84 5.21
N ARG A 102 -2.42 32.30 4.68
CA ARG A 102 -3.70 32.22 5.40
C ARG A 102 -4.12 30.78 5.71
N LEU A 103 -3.94 29.86 4.77
CA LEU A 103 -4.23 28.44 4.99
C LEU A 103 -3.31 27.82 6.04
N GLY A 104 -2.03 28.19 6.04
CA GLY A 104 -1.06 27.76 7.06
C GLY A 104 -1.46 28.19 8.47
N GLU A 105 -1.91 29.43 8.64
CA GLU A 105 -2.43 29.92 9.93
C GLU A 105 -3.63 29.10 10.43
N VAL A 106 -4.61 28.85 9.57
CA VAL A 106 -5.81 28.07 9.93
C VAL A 106 -5.44 26.63 10.32
N LEU A 107 -4.57 25.97 9.55
CA LEU A 107 -4.12 24.60 9.82
C LEU A 107 -3.31 24.48 11.11
N PHE A 108 -2.51 25.50 11.45
CA PHE A 108 -1.75 25.54 12.70
C PHE A 108 -2.69 25.65 13.91
N GLN A 109 -3.72 26.51 13.82
CA GLN A 109 -4.70 26.69 14.89
C GLN A 109 -5.53 25.42 15.13
N ALA A 110 -6.00 24.76 14.08
CA ALA A 110 -6.79 23.53 14.21
C ALA A 110 -6.03 22.41 14.93
N ARG A 111 -4.72 22.26 14.68
CA ARG A 111 -3.88 21.22 15.27
C ARG A 111 -3.43 21.51 16.71
N SER A 112 -3.54 22.76 17.13
CA SER A 112 -3.18 23.20 18.49
C SER A 112 -4.38 23.17 19.45
N GLY A 113 -5.58 22.83 18.94
CA GLY A 113 -6.83 22.75 19.68
C GLY A 113 -7.28 21.34 20.06
N ASP A 114 -6.54 20.30 19.67
CA ASP A 114 -6.67 18.90 20.12
C ASP A 114 -5.64 18.60 21.22
#